data_AF-A0A370H5F0-F1
#
_entry.id   AF-A0A370H5F0-F1
#
_cell.length_a   1.000
_cell.length_b   1.000
_cell.length_c   1.000
_cell.angle_alpha   90.00
_cell.angle_beta   90.00
_cell.angle_gamma   90.00
#
_symmetry.space_group_name_H-M   'P 1'
#
loop_
_entity.id
_entity.type
_entity.pdbx_description
1 polymer ?
#
loop_
_entity_poly.entity_id
_entity_poly.type
_entity_poly.pdbx_seq_one_letter_code
_entity_poly.pdbx_strand_id
1 'polypeptide(L)'
;MDNPRVAPPEEREVPTGAAALAKGLYLLDVIGEHATPPRFKDLQAATNLPKGTLARMLNTLVLFRLIRHEESDNTYRLGHRLFELAHRVWESFDLRGAAAPVVERLADETRETVALCSIDGDQVLYIDQKSRGGAFGFRIEIGRRAPLHCTAGGKALLAFASPHERRALIDHKTLERFTDRTIVDGEALMADLALARARGYAISLEEHVAGVVSVAAPIFDHTGRAIAAIGVFGPSSRLSNDRLHTTGRDLMAAARQISGNVGAMPMNINPQSRIGPPSDSGVECVLPWGAHLAEGPVWAPHEKRLYWVDILAPSVHRFDPATRTNEEIVLPRLVSAVVPRRGGGLAALTQDGLEALDFDSGRLEPLVDPEADIPDNRFNDGKCDRLGRLWGGTMRLDASRATGALYAIAGDRSWKRVAAGFTVANGLDWSPDARTFYFADSAPGRIHAYDFDLAAGAIDNRRIFAEIDASEGRPDGLAVDSEGFLWCAIWDGWCVRRYDPDGRLEREVRLPVPRPTSVAFGGEDLKTLFITTARIRLPSRVLTEAPFSGGLFAMPAPAAGLPISEFAG
;
A
#
# COMPACT_ATOMS: atom_id res chain seq x y z
N MET A 1 24.22 -2.49 34.95
CA MET A 1 23.46 -3.67 34.50
C MET A 1 24.27 -4.27 33.38
N ASP A 2 24.75 -5.49 33.60
CA ASP A 2 25.72 -6.16 32.73
C ASP A 2 25.18 -6.31 31.30
N ASN A 3 25.98 -5.87 30.33
CA ASN A 3 25.75 -6.09 28.90
C ASN A 3 25.78 -7.62 28.65
N PRO A 4 24.86 -8.20 27.85
CA PRO A 4 24.88 -9.63 27.59
C PRO A 4 26.23 -10.02 26.96
N ARG A 5 27.02 -10.83 27.67
CA ARG A 5 28.33 -11.32 27.22
C ARG A 5 28.12 -12.24 26.02
N VAL A 6 28.86 -12.01 24.94
CA VAL A 6 28.99 -13.01 23.86
C VAL A 6 29.46 -14.33 24.47
N ALA A 7 28.67 -15.38 24.25
CA ALA A 7 28.95 -16.72 24.73
C ALA A 7 30.27 -17.25 24.11
N PRO A 8 31.16 -17.86 24.91
CA PRO A 8 32.41 -18.41 24.42
C PRO A 8 32.17 -19.51 23.37
N PRO A 9 33.14 -19.79 22.48
CA PRO A 9 32.99 -20.77 21.39
C PRO A 9 32.64 -22.18 21.85
N GLU A 10 32.94 -22.53 23.10
CA GLU A 10 32.68 -23.84 23.69
C GLU A 10 31.19 -24.03 24.04
N GLU A 11 30.39 -22.96 24.01
CA GLU A 11 28.92 -22.96 24.16
C GLU A 11 28.18 -22.87 22.80
N ARG A 12 28.90 -22.83 21.67
CA ARG A 12 28.34 -22.82 20.31
C ARG A 12 28.57 -24.17 19.63
N GLU A 13 27.64 -24.62 18.79
CA GLU A 13 27.84 -25.79 17.91
C GLU A 13 28.88 -25.46 16.82
N VAL A 14 30.17 -25.54 17.17
CA VAL A 14 31.28 -25.27 16.25
C VAL A 14 31.61 -26.55 15.46
N PRO A 15 31.63 -26.52 14.12
CA PRO A 15 32.00 -27.67 13.30
C PRO A 15 33.41 -28.21 13.62
N THR A 16 33.57 -29.53 13.55
CA THR A 16 34.85 -30.20 13.80
C THR A 16 35.95 -29.67 12.88
N GLY A 17 37.07 -29.21 13.46
CA GLY A 17 38.19 -28.62 12.72
C GLY A 17 38.18 -27.08 12.64
N ALA A 18 37.09 -26.40 13.03
CA ALA A 18 36.98 -24.93 12.98
C ALA A 18 37.31 -24.22 14.31
N ALA A 19 37.75 -24.93 15.35
CA ALA A 19 37.91 -24.40 16.71
C ALA A 19 38.87 -23.20 16.81
N ALA A 20 39.96 -23.18 16.03
CA ALA A 20 40.90 -22.06 16.03
C ALA A 20 40.30 -20.80 15.37
N LEU A 21 39.51 -20.97 14.31
CA LEU A 21 38.79 -19.88 13.65
C LEU A 21 37.71 -19.31 14.57
N ALA A 22 36.91 -20.18 15.20
CA ALA A 22 35.86 -19.76 16.14
C ALA A 22 36.44 -18.94 17.32
N LYS A 23 37.57 -19.37 17.88
CA LYS A 23 38.29 -18.64 18.94
C LYS A 23 38.85 -17.31 18.45
N GLY A 24 39.30 -17.24 17.19
CA GLY A 24 39.74 -15.99 16.56
C GLY A 24 38.60 -15.00 16.30
N LEU A 25 37.43 -15.46 15.85
CA LEU A 25 36.23 -14.64 15.65
C LEU A 25 35.68 -14.12 16.98
N TYR A 26 35.60 -14.98 18.00
CA TYR A 26 35.21 -14.58 19.34
C TYR A 26 36.10 -13.48 19.94
N LEU A 27 37.40 -13.52 19.64
CA LEU A 27 38.33 -12.49 20.10
C LEU A 27 38.05 -11.12 19.45
N LEU A 28 37.51 -11.07 18.22
CA LEU A 28 37.05 -9.83 17.58
C LEU A 28 35.83 -9.26 18.31
N ASP A 29 34.86 -10.11 18.65
CA ASP A 29 33.67 -9.72 19.40
C ASP A 29 34.07 -9.12 20.77
N VAL A 30 34.92 -9.82 21.52
CA VAL A 30 35.42 -9.37 22.83
C VAL A 30 36.16 -8.03 22.75
N ILE A 31 36.96 -7.79 21.70
CA ILE A 31 37.63 -6.50 21.49
C ILE A 31 36.63 -5.41 21.11
N GLY A 32 35.63 -5.72 20.29
CA GLY A 32 34.62 -4.77 19.80
C GLY A 32 33.61 -4.33 20.86
N GLU A 33 33.27 -5.22 21.80
CA GLU A 33 32.30 -4.96 22.87
C GLU A 33 32.92 -4.33 24.13
N HIS A 34 34.25 -4.29 24.20
CA HIS A 34 34.95 -3.70 25.33
C HIS A 34 34.76 -2.18 25.35
N ALA A 35 34.25 -1.64 26.47
CA ALA A 35 33.95 -0.20 26.61
C ALA A 35 35.18 0.71 26.43
N THR A 36 36.36 0.17 26.71
CA THR A 36 37.66 0.81 26.45
C THR A 36 38.61 -0.18 25.78
N PRO A 37 39.55 0.28 24.94
CA PRO A 37 40.52 -0.58 24.24
C PRO A 37 41.26 -1.52 25.20
N PRO A 38 41.04 -2.85 25.10
CA PRO A 38 41.58 -3.79 26.07
C PRO A 38 43.08 -4.02 25.86
N ARG A 39 43.80 -4.24 26.95
CA ARG A 39 45.20 -4.70 26.93
C ARG A 39 45.25 -6.22 26.88
N PHE A 40 46.45 -6.76 26.63
CA PHE A 40 46.65 -8.22 26.57
C PHE A 40 46.12 -8.97 27.80
N LYS A 41 46.31 -8.41 29.01
CA LYS A 41 45.85 -9.02 30.27
C LYS A 41 44.32 -9.07 30.37
N ASP A 42 43.65 -8.04 29.86
CA ASP A 42 42.18 -7.93 29.89
C ASP A 42 41.57 -8.98 28.96
N LEU A 43 42.14 -9.13 27.75
CA LEU A 43 41.73 -10.16 26.79
C LEU A 43 42.03 -11.58 27.30
N GLN A 44 43.13 -11.78 28.00
CA GLN A 44 43.46 -13.07 28.61
C GLN A 44 42.46 -13.46 29.71
N ALA A 45 42.08 -12.50 30.56
CA ALA A 45 41.08 -12.71 31.60
C ALA A 45 39.69 -12.96 31.02
N ALA A 46 39.32 -12.26 29.95
CA ALA A 46 38.00 -12.39 29.32
C ALA A 46 37.83 -13.70 28.54
N THR A 47 38.90 -14.23 27.93
CA THR A 47 38.81 -15.38 27.02
C THR A 47 39.30 -16.69 27.62
N ASN A 48 39.96 -16.64 28.78
CA ASN A 48 40.61 -17.77 29.45
C ASN A 48 41.58 -18.57 28.54
N LEU A 49 42.13 -17.93 27.50
CA LEU A 49 43.05 -18.58 26.57
C LEU A 49 44.49 -18.65 27.13
N PRO A 50 45.24 -19.74 26.87
CA PRO A 50 46.65 -19.79 27.21
C PRO A 50 47.44 -18.66 26.55
N LYS A 51 48.41 -18.08 27.27
CA LYS A 51 49.19 -16.91 26.84
C LYS A 51 49.77 -17.05 25.42
N GLY A 52 50.36 -18.21 25.09
CA GLY A 52 50.93 -18.46 23.77
C GLY A 52 49.89 -18.54 22.66
N THR A 53 48.71 -19.10 22.97
CA THR A 53 47.59 -19.21 22.02
C THR A 53 46.98 -17.83 21.74
N LEU A 54 46.74 -17.04 22.78
CA LEU A 54 46.22 -15.68 22.65
C LEU A 54 47.17 -14.78 21.85
N ALA A 55 48.47 -14.82 22.16
CA ALA A 55 49.48 -14.05 21.43
C ALA A 55 49.51 -14.41 19.93
N ARG A 56 49.47 -15.70 19.60
CA ARG A 56 49.44 -16.15 18.20
C ARG A 56 48.17 -15.70 17.47
N MET A 57 47.00 -15.77 18.13
CA MET A 57 45.73 -15.31 17.56
C MET A 57 45.71 -13.80 17.35
N LEU A 58 46.14 -13.00 18.34
CA LEU A 58 46.25 -11.55 18.22
C LEU A 58 47.20 -11.16 17.09
N ASN A 59 48.39 -11.75 17.03
CA ASN A 59 49.35 -11.50 15.95
C ASN A 59 48.77 -11.86 14.57
N THR A 60 48.00 -12.95 14.48
CA THR A 60 47.35 -13.36 13.24
C THR A 60 46.28 -12.33 12.84
N LEU A 61 45.43 -11.89 13.77
CA LEU A 61 44.40 -10.88 13.49
C LEU A 61 45.02 -9.51 13.13
N VAL A 62 46.15 -9.14 13.74
CA VAL A 62 46.94 -7.95 13.36
C VAL A 62 47.50 -8.09 11.96
N LEU A 63 48.07 -9.26 11.62
CA LEU A 63 48.61 -9.55 10.28
C LEU A 63 47.52 -9.43 9.19
N PHE A 64 46.32 -9.95 9.46
CA PHE A 64 45.16 -9.80 8.58
C PHE A 64 44.48 -8.43 8.68
N ARG A 65 45.03 -7.50 9.47
CA ARG A 65 44.54 -6.13 9.69
C ARG A 65 43.12 -6.03 10.26
N LEU A 66 42.59 -7.12 10.80
CA LEU A 66 41.27 -7.19 11.44
C LEU A 66 41.29 -6.52 12.82
N ILE A 67 42.44 -6.53 13.49
CA ILE A 67 42.72 -5.70 14.68
C ILE A 67 44.02 -4.92 14.46
N ARG A 68 44.25 -3.90 15.28
CA ARG A 68 45.51 -3.16 15.39
C ARG A 68 45.97 -3.15 16.84
N HIS A 69 47.28 -3.18 17.02
CA HIS A 69 47.93 -2.99 18.32
C HIS A 69 48.48 -1.57 18.37
N GLU A 70 48.06 -0.80 19.36
CA GLU A 70 48.53 0.57 19.58
C GLU A 70 49.71 0.55 20.55
N GLU A 71 50.91 0.87 20.06
CA GLU A 71 52.14 0.76 20.85
C GLU A 71 52.22 1.82 21.95
N SER A 72 51.57 2.98 21.77
CA SER A 72 51.62 4.07 22.75
C SER A 72 50.96 3.72 24.08
N ASP A 73 49.91 2.89 24.06
CA ASP A 73 49.15 2.51 25.27
C ASP A 73 49.03 0.98 25.48
N ASN A 74 49.65 0.19 24.60
CA ASN A 74 49.62 -1.28 24.54
C ASN A 74 48.18 -1.86 24.52
N THR A 75 47.29 -1.21 23.78
CA THR A 75 45.90 -1.63 23.62
C THR A 75 45.64 -2.27 22.26
N TYR A 76 44.64 -3.14 22.21
CA TYR A 76 44.14 -3.73 20.97
C TYR A 76 42.84 -3.05 20.57
N ARG A 77 42.74 -2.68 19.29
CA ARG A 77 41.56 -2.03 18.72
C ARG A 77 41.15 -2.75 17.45
N LEU A 78 39.90 -2.61 17.05
CA LEU A 78 39.48 -3.05 15.72
C LEU A 78 40.31 -2.36 14.64
N GLY A 79 40.70 -3.12 13.63
CA GLY A 79 41.56 -2.68 12.54
C GLY A 79 40.74 -2.16 11.35
N HIS A 80 41.35 -1.32 10.52
CA HIS A 80 40.67 -0.69 9.38
C HIS A 80 40.19 -1.70 8.32
N ARG A 81 40.68 -2.95 8.31
CA ARG A 81 40.18 -3.98 7.39
C ARG A 81 38.71 -4.34 7.65
N LEU A 82 38.25 -4.25 8.90
CA LEU A 82 36.84 -4.42 9.21
C LEU A 82 35.99 -3.29 8.61
N PHE A 83 36.51 -2.06 8.60
CA PHE A 83 35.90 -0.94 7.89
C PHE A 83 35.93 -1.15 6.37
N GLU A 84 37.02 -1.65 5.79
CA GLU A 84 37.09 -1.98 4.35
C GLU A 84 36.12 -3.10 3.95
N LEU A 85 35.98 -4.15 4.77
CA LEU A 85 35.04 -5.25 4.55
C LEU A 85 33.59 -4.77 4.71
N ALA A 86 33.32 -3.97 5.74
CA ALA A 86 32.03 -3.30 5.91
C ALA A 86 31.74 -2.37 4.73
N HIS A 87 32.74 -1.62 4.25
CA HIS A 87 32.59 -0.71 3.12
C HIS A 87 32.39 -1.44 1.79
N ARG A 88 32.92 -2.65 1.60
CA ARG A 88 32.60 -3.52 0.45
C ARG A 88 31.21 -4.16 0.55
N VAL A 89 30.71 -4.38 1.77
CA VAL A 89 29.28 -4.66 2.02
C VAL A 89 28.43 -3.39 1.81
N TRP A 90 28.98 -2.20 2.00
CA TRP A 90 28.33 -0.91 1.73
C TRP A 90 28.47 -0.43 0.28
N GLU A 91 29.38 -1.00 -0.52
CA GLU A 91 29.41 -0.83 -1.98
C GLU A 91 28.15 -1.45 -2.63
N SER A 92 27.46 -2.37 -1.93
CA SER A 92 26.00 -2.47 -2.05
C SER A 92 25.33 -1.44 -1.16
N PHE A 93 25.18 -0.21 -1.68
CA PHE A 93 24.36 0.90 -1.16
C PHE A 93 24.49 1.26 0.34
N ASP A 94 24.94 2.49 0.66
CA ASP A 94 24.82 3.08 2.01
C ASP A 94 23.38 3.51 2.33
N LEU A 95 22.49 2.52 2.40
CA LEU A 95 21.09 2.67 2.76
C LEU A 95 20.92 3.30 4.14
N ARG A 96 21.81 2.97 5.08
CA ARG A 96 21.78 3.49 6.45
C ARG A 96 22.07 5.00 6.45
N GLY A 97 23.13 5.44 5.79
CA GLY A 97 23.46 6.86 5.65
C GLY A 97 22.35 7.63 4.93
N ALA A 98 21.79 7.07 3.86
CA ALA A 98 20.67 7.68 3.13
C ALA A 98 19.39 7.79 3.97
N ALA A 99 19.15 6.84 4.88
CA ALA A 99 17.97 6.80 5.74
C ALA A 99 18.14 7.58 7.04
N ALA A 100 19.36 7.81 7.54
CA ALA A 100 19.60 8.39 8.86
C ALA A 100 18.86 9.72 9.12
N PRO A 101 18.87 10.72 8.20
CA PRO A 101 18.13 11.97 8.40
C PRO A 101 16.62 11.76 8.47
N VAL A 102 16.11 10.79 7.71
CA VAL A 102 14.69 10.45 7.64
C VAL A 102 14.25 9.71 8.90
N VAL A 103 15.06 8.76 9.37
CA VAL A 103 14.84 8.01 10.62
C VAL A 103 14.82 8.96 11.82
N GLU A 104 15.76 9.90 11.89
CA GLU A 104 15.81 10.89 12.97
C GLU A 104 14.58 11.80 12.97
N ARG A 105 14.24 12.38 11.81
CA ARG A 105 13.06 13.24 11.66
C ARG A 105 11.77 12.52 12.03
N LEU A 106 11.55 11.30 11.53
CA LEU A 106 10.35 10.53 11.84
C LEU A 106 10.26 10.16 13.32
N ALA A 107 11.38 9.85 13.97
CA ALA A 107 11.37 9.58 15.41
C ALA A 107 10.99 10.83 16.21
N ASP A 108 11.47 12.00 15.80
CA ASP A 108 11.11 13.29 16.43
C ASP A 108 9.64 13.65 16.20
N GLU A 109 9.12 13.48 14.98
CA GLU A 109 7.72 13.76 14.60
C GLU A 109 6.73 12.81 15.29
N THR A 110 6.98 11.50 15.23
CA THR A 110 6.08 10.48 15.79
C THR A 110 6.18 10.37 17.29
N ARG A 111 7.32 10.77 17.86
CA ARG A 111 7.72 10.52 19.26
C ARG A 111 7.74 9.05 19.63
N GLU A 112 7.95 8.17 18.66
CA GLU A 112 7.99 6.72 18.83
C GLU A 112 9.35 6.15 18.39
N THR A 113 9.45 4.83 18.29
CA THR A 113 10.66 4.17 17.79
C THR A 113 10.55 3.97 16.29
N VAL A 114 11.54 4.46 15.55
CA VAL A 114 11.69 4.25 14.12
C VAL A 114 12.85 3.32 13.89
N ALA A 115 12.66 2.30 13.07
CA ALA A 115 13.72 1.37 12.73
C ALA A 115 13.75 1.05 11.23
N LEU A 116 14.95 0.79 10.76
CA LEU A 116 15.24 0.32 9.41
C LEU A 116 15.59 -1.16 9.49
N CYS A 117 15.04 -1.94 8.57
CA CYS A 117 15.27 -3.38 8.52
C CYS A 117 15.42 -3.90 7.09
N SER A 118 16.04 -5.07 6.96
CA SER A 118 16.27 -5.77 5.69
C SER A 118 16.02 -7.26 5.86
N ILE A 119 15.92 -8.01 4.75
CA ILE A 119 15.83 -9.47 4.81
C ILE A 119 17.23 -10.05 5.02
N ASP A 120 17.38 -10.94 6.00
CA ASP A 120 18.56 -11.75 6.24
C ASP A 120 18.13 -13.22 6.39
N GLY A 121 18.34 -14.02 5.34
CA GLY A 121 17.80 -15.37 5.26
C GLY A 121 16.27 -15.36 5.28
N ASP A 122 15.69 -15.93 6.32
CA ASP A 122 14.24 -16.04 6.55
C ASP A 122 13.71 -15.10 7.66
N GLN A 123 14.53 -14.13 8.06
CA GLN A 123 14.20 -13.21 9.12
C GLN A 123 14.40 -11.76 8.67
N VAL A 124 13.75 -10.87 9.39
CA VAL A 124 14.03 -9.44 9.35
C VAL A 124 15.25 -9.16 10.21
N LEU A 125 16.25 -8.47 9.68
CA LEU A 125 17.39 -7.94 10.42
C LEU A 125 17.23 -6.42 10.60
N TYR A 126 17.25 -5.95 11.84
CA TYR A 126 17.25 -4.51 12.13
C TYR A 126 18.65 -3.93 11.97
N ILE A 127 18.79 -2.96 11.07
CA ILE A 127 20.09 -2.40 10.66
C ILE A 127 20.31 -0.97 11.15
N ASP A 128 19.22 -0.26 11.49
CA ASP A 128 19.31 1.03 12.17
C ASP A 128 18.06 1.32 13.00
N GLN A 129 18.18 2.21 14.01
CA GLN A 129 17.02 2.66 14.76
C GLN A 129 17.25 4.00 15.48
N LYS A 130 16.15 4.72 15.73
CA LYS A 130 16.09 5.89 16.59
C LYS A 130 14.82 5.84 17.41
N SER A 131 14.94 6.06 18.72
CA SER A 131 13.81 5.99 19.65
C SER A 131 13.58 7.32 20.36
N ARG A 132 12.34 7.80 20.33
CA ARG A 132 11.85 8.96 21.10
C ARG A 132 10.69 8.64 22.05
N GLY A 133 10.32 7.36 22.19
CA GLY A 133 9.17 6.89 22.99
C GLY A 133 9.31 7.00 24.52
N GLY A 134 10.38 7.62 25.04
CA GLY A 134 10.61 7.77 26.47
C GLY A 134 10.81 6.44 27.22
N ALA A 135 10.49 6.43 28.52
CA ALA A 135 10.65 5.25 29.39
C ALA A 135 9.68 4.10 29.07
N PHE A 136 8.56 4.41 28.41
CA PHE A 136 7.50 3.45 28.02
C PHE A 136 7.44 3.26 26.50
N GLY A 137 8.57 3.45 25.81
CA GLY A 137 8.71 3.21 24.38
C GLY A 137 9.17 1.78 24.11
N PHE A 138 8.71 1.20 23.00
CA PHE A 138 9.25 -0.08 22.52
C PHE A 138 10.66 0.15 21.99
N ARG A 139 11.65 -0.64 22.41
CA ARG A 139 13.04 -0.50 21.95
C ARG A 139 13.43 -1.66 21.04
N ILE A 140 14.13 -1.32 19.96
CA ILE A 140 14.67 -2.28 19.00
C ILE A 140 16.20 -2.25 19.14
N GLU A 141 16.81 -3.41 19.22
CA GLU A 141 18.26 -3.58 19.20
C GLU A 141 18.74 -3.78 17.76
N ILE A 142 19.74 -3.00 17.35
CA ILE A 142 20.37 -3.16 16.03
C ILE A 142 21.12 -4.49 16.02
N GLY A 143 21.02 -5.22 14.90
CA GLY A 143 21.59 -6.57 14.75
C GLY A 143 20.64 -7.69 15.19
N ARG A 144 19.53 -7.37 15.85
CA ARG A 144 18.52 -8.36 16.25
C ARG A 144 17.70 -8.81 15.04
N ARG A 145 17.31 -10.09 15.06
CA ARG A 145 16.44 -10.71 14.06
C ARG A 145 14.99 -10.87 14.57
N ALA A 146 14.03 -10.85 13.65
CA ALA A 146 12.61 -11.07 13.93
C ALA A 146 11.90 -11.80 12.78
N PRO A 147 10.73 -12.44 13.01
CA PRO A 147 10.03 -13.17 11.96
C PRO A 147 9.46 -12.26 10.86
N LEU A 148 9.41 -12.75 9.63
CA LEU A 148 8.91 -12.00 8.48
C LEU A 148 7.38 -11.84 8.50
N HIS A 149 6.64 -12.87 8.91
CA HIS A 149 5.17 -12.93 8.75
C HIS A 149 4.38 -12.12 9.78
N CYS A 150 4.97 -11.77 10.92
CA CYS A 150 4.26 -11.12 12.03
C CYS A 150 4.84 -9.74 12.41
N THR A 151 5.79 -9.23 11.63
CA THR A 151 6.34 -7.88 11.82
C THR A 151 5.92 -6.98 10.66
N ALA A 152 5.63 -5.69 10.93
CA ALA A 152 5.28 -4.77 9.86
C ALA A 152 6.39 -4.66 8.80
N GLY A 153 7.66 -4.61 9.22
CA GLY A 153 8.80 -4.58 8.30
C GLY A 153 8.90 -5.83 7.43
N GLY A 154 8.74 -7.02 8.03
CA GLY A 154 8.75 -8.28 7.31
C GLY A 154 7.59 -8.42 6.33
N LYS A 155 6.37 -8.06 6.74
CA LYS A 155 5.19 -8.04 5.87
C LYS A 155 5.34 -7.03 4.73
N ALA A 156 5.89 -5.85 4.99
CA ALA A 156 6.19 -4.87 3.94
C ALA A 156 7.20 -5.40 2.92
N LEU A 157 8.23 -6.13 3.37
CA LEU A 157 9.21 -6.77 2.48
C LEU A 157 8.58 -7.93 1.68
N LEU A 158 7.81 -8.80 2.33
CA LEU A 158 7.12 -9.92 1.68
C LEU A 158 6.08 -9.47 0.64
N ALA A 159 5.29 -8.44 0.96
CA ALA A 159 4.24 -7.91 0.08
C ALA A 159 4.78 -7.40 -1.26
N PHE A 160 6.04 -6.97 -1.28
CA PHE A 160 6.72 -6.42 -2.44
C PHE A 160 7.81 -7.33 -3.02
N ALA A 161 8.11 -8.46 -2.37
CA ALA A 161 8.96 -9.51 -2.92
C ALA A 161 8.33 -10.11 -4.18
N SER A 162 9.19 -10.60 -5.10
CA SER A 162 8.72 -11.33 -6.28
C SER A 162 7.97 -12.61 -5.89
N PRO A 163 7.04 -13.12 -6.73
CA PRO A 163 6.30 -14.34 -6.41
C PRO A 163 7.19 -15.57 -6.13
N HIS A 164 8.40 -15.62 -6.71
CA HIS A 164 9.35 -16.71 -6.43
C HIS A 164 10.05 -16.53 -5.07
N GLU A 165 10.56 -15.33 -4.77
CA GLU A 165 11.18 -15.03 -3.48
C GLU A 165 10.19 -15.18 -2.33
N ARG A 166 8.96 -14.69 -2.50
CA ARG A 166 7.91 -14.80 -1.47
C ARG A 166 7.58 -16.26 -1.15
N ARG A 167 7.39 -17.09 -2.17
CA ARG A 167 7.16 -18.53 -1.98
C ARG A 167 8.34 -19.22 -1.30
N ALA A 168 9.57 -18.90 -1.70
CA ALA A 168 10.76 -19.44 -1.05
C ALA A 168 10.86 -19.05 0.45
N LEU A 169 10.33 -17.86 0.81
CA LEU A 169 10.33 -17.36 2.18
C LEU A 169 9.14 -17.89 3.02
N ILE A 170 8.03 -18.32 2.42
CA ILE A 170 6.78 -18.69 3.13
C ILE A 170 6.41 -20.18 2.99
N ASP A 171 6.39 -20.74 1.78
CA ASP A 171 5.68 -22.00 1.46
C ASP A 171 6.22 -23.24 2.20
N HIS A 172 7.47 -23.20 2.67
CA HIS A 172 8.12 -24.31 3.36
C HIS A 172 8.28 -24.09 4.86
N LYS A 173 7.56 -23.12 5.45
CA LYS A 173 7.74 -22.72 6.85
C LYS A 173 6.47 -22.83 7.68
N THR A 174 6.65 -23.25 8.92
CA THR A 174 5.63 -23.15 9.96
C THR A 174 5.53 -21.69 10.41
N LEU A 175 4.36 -21.08 10.24
CA LEU A 175 4.06 -19.76 10.76
C LEU A 175 3.85 -19.85 12.28
N GLU A 176 4.93 -19.64 13.04
CA GLU A 176 4.90 -19.71 14.50
C GLU A 176 3.98 -18.64 15.09
N ARG A 177 3.22 -19.02 16.13
CA ARG A 177 2.36 -18.12 16.89
C ARG A 177 3.16 -17.43 18.00
N PHE A 178 3.17 -16.10 17.99
CA PHE A 178 3.82 -15.28 19.03
C PHE A 178 2.82 -14.64 19.99
N THR A 179 1.62 -14.36 19.49
CA THR A 179 0.49 -13.79 20.22
C THR A 179 -0.83 -14.39 19.70
N ASP A 180 -1.94 -14.07 20.37
CA ASP A 180 -3.28 -14.48 19.91
C ASP A 180 -3.66 -13.83 18.56
N ARG A 181 -2.99 -12.72 18.20
CA ARG A 181 -3.21 -11.98 16.95
C ARG A 181 -2.29 -12.40 15.81
N THR A 182 -1.29 -13.24 16.06
CA THR A 182 -0.37 -13.70 15.01
C THR A 182 -1.13 -14.43 13.90
N ILE A 183 -0.94 -13.98 12.66
CA ILE A 183 -1.44 -14.68 11.47
C ILE A 183 -0.61 -15.95 11.28
N VAL A 184 -1.24 -17.12 11.44
CA VAL A 184 -0.58 -18.44 11.29
C VAL A 184 -1.09 -19.25 10.11
N ASP A 185 -2.08 -18.70 9.40
CA ASP A 185 -2.66 -19.30 8.20
C ASP A 185 -2.06 -18.64 6.94
N GLY A 186 -1.72 -19.46 5.96
CA GLY A 186 -1.05 -19.00 4.74
C GLY A 186 -1.95 -18.14 3.86
N GLU A 187 -3.23 -18.48 3.74
CA GLU A 187 -4.19 -17.73 2.92
C GLU A 187 -4.49 -16.37 3.56
N ALA A 188 -4.71 -16.35 4.88
CA ALA A 188 -4.86 -15.12 5.64
C ALA A 188 -3.63 -14.20 5.56
N LEU A 189 -2.42 -14.78 5.61
CA LEU A 189 -1.19 -14.01 5.41
C LEU A 189 -1.12 -13.43 4.00
N MET A 190 -1.46 -14.21 2.97
CA MET A 190 -1.48 -13.72 1.59
C MET A 190 -2.49 -12.60 1.37
N ALA A 191 -3.67 -12.68 1.98
CA ALA A 191 -4.65 -11.59 1.98
C ALA A 191 -4.12 -10.31 2.65
N ASP A 192 -3.47 -10.44 3.81
CA ASP A 192 -2.86 -9.30 4.51
C ASP A 192 -1.70 -8.68 3.70
N LEU A 193 -0.88 -9.50 3.04
CA LEU A 193 0.18 -9.04 2.15
C LEU A 193 -0.37 -8.34 0.90
N ALA A 194 -1.47 -8.82 0.33
CA ALA A 194 -2.15 -8.16 -0.79
C ALA A 194 -2.65 -6.77 -0.39
N LEU A 195 -3.25 -6.65 0.79
CA LEU A 195 -3.70 -5.40 1.37
C LEU A 195 -2.52 -4.44 1.63
N ALA A 196 -1.41 -4.95 2.19
CA ALA A 196 -0.19 -4.17 2.37
C ALA A 196 0.40 -3.67 1.05
N ARG A 197 0.38 -4.51 0.01
CA ARG A 197 0.82 -4.15 -1.35
C ARG A 197 -0.04 -3.04 -1.95
N ALA A 198 -1.37 -3.15 -1.85
CA ALA A 198 -2.31 -2.16 -2.35
C ALA A 198 -2.13 -0.80 -1.64
N ARG A 199 -2.05 -0.81 -0.30
CA ARG A 199 -1.82 0.39 0.51
C ARG A 199 -0.47 1.03 0.24
N GLY A 200 0.57 0.21 0.08
CA GLY A 200 1.97 0.63 -0.03
C GLY A 200 2.75 0.56 1.29
N TYR A 201 2.13 0.06 2.36
CA TYR A 201 2.72 -0.16 3.68
C TYR A 201 2.01 -1.32 4.36
N ALA A 202 2.70 -2.00 5.28
CA ALA A 202 2.13 -3.07 6.11
C ALA A 202 1.92 -2.58 7.54
N ILE A 203 0.91 -3.13 8.21
CA ILE A 203 0.62 -2.89 9.63
C ILE A 203 0.77 -4.22 10.37
N SER A 204 1.34 -4.19 11.57
CA SER A 204 1.32 -5.30 12.52
C SER A 204 0.55 -4.89 13.77
N LEU A 205 -0.61 -5.52 14.02
CA LEU A 205 -1.47 -5.22 15.17
C LEU A 205 -1.25 -6.23 16.31
N GLU A 206 -0.25 -5.99 17.16
CA GLU A 206 0.12 -6.88 18.27
C GLU A 206 0.44 -8.32 17.83
N GLU A 207 0.92 -8.50 16.60
CA GLU A 207 1.13 -9.82 15.98
C GLU A 207 2.42 -10.51 16.43
N HIS A 208 3.47 -9.75 16.72
CA HIS A 208 4.76 -10.28 17.19
C HIS A 208 4.94 -10.12 18.70
N VAL A 209 4.51 -8.97 19.26
CA VAL A 209 4.62 -8.66 20.68
C VAL A 209 3.30 -8.05 21.15
N ALA A 210 2.71 -8.64 22.19
CA ALA A 210 1.45 -8.16 22.76
C ALA A 210 1.59 -6.70 23.26
N GLY A 211 0.57 -5.88 23.00
CA GLY A 211 0.59 -4.45 23.33
C GLY A 211 1.47 -3.58 22.43
N VAL A 212 2.13 -4.13 21.40
CA VAL A 212 2.98 -3.37 20.47
C VAL A 212 2.39 -3.42 19.07
N VAL A 213 2.19 -2.24 18.48
CA VAL A 213 1.78 -2.10 17.08
C VAL A 213 2.91 -1.48 16.27
N SER A 214 2.93 -1.78 14.98
CA SER A 214 3.87 -1.16 14.07
C SER A 214 3.30 -0.99 12.68
N VAL A 215 3.87 -0.05 11.96
CA VAL A 215 3.58 0.19 10.54
C VAL A 215 4.91 0.38 9.81
N ALA A 216 5.05 -0.20 8.63
CA ALA A 216 6.29 -0.12 7.85
C ALA A 216 6.04 0.00 6.35
N ALA A 217 6.92 0.72 5.67
CA ALA A 217 6.90 0.89 4.22
C ALA A 217 8.19 0.33 3.59
N PRO A 218 8.10 -0.33 2.43
CA PRO A 218 9.26 -0.85 1.72
C PRO A 218 10.08 0.28 1.09
N ILE A 219 11.40 0.10 1.07
CA ILE A 219 12.38 0.92 0.36
C ILE A 219 12.85 0.11 -0.85
N PHE A 220 12.79 0.74 -2.02
CA PHE A 220 13.10 0.10 -3.28
C PHE A 220 14.48 0.50 -3.78
N ASP A 221 15.14 -0.43 -4.47
CA ASP A 221 16.31 -0.12 -5.28
C ASP A 221 15.93 0.46 -6.65
N HIS A 222 16.93 0.76 -7.46
CA HIS A 222 16.75 1.29 -8.81
C HIS A 222 16.02 0.34 -9.79
N THR A 223 15.89 -0.94 -9.44
CA THR A 223 15.16 -1.95 -10.24
C THR A 223 13.72 -2.10 -9.81
N GLY A 224 13.29 -1.42 -8.73
CA GLY A 224 11.97 -1.58 -8.14
C GLY A 224 11.87 -2.79 -7.20
N ARG A 225 12.99 -3.39 -6.79
CA ARG A 225 13.03 -4.48 -5.81
C ARG A 225 13.04 -3.91 -4.40
N ALA A 226 12.21 -4.45 -3.49
CA ALA A 226 12.19 -4.05 -2.09
C ALA A 226 13.44 -4.61 -1.38
N ILE A 227 14.39 -3.74 -1.06
CA ILE A 227 15.67 -4.12 -0.44
C ILE A 227 15.68 -3.92 1.09
N ALA A 228 14.78 -3.09 1.59
CA ALA A 228 14.63 -2.78 3.01
C ALA A 228 13.22 -2.29 3.32
N ALA A 229 12.93 -2.08 4.60
CA ALA A 229 11.73 -1.40 5.06
C ALA A 229 12.04 -0.48 6.24
N ILE A 230 11.39 0.67 6.25
CA ILE A 230 11.41 1.62 7.37
C ILE A 230 10.07 1.54 8.10
N GLY A 231 10.10 1.45 9.42
CA GLY A 231 8.88 1.30 10.23
C GLY A 231 8.89 2.09 11.52
N VAL A 232 7.70 2.40 12.01
CA VAL A 232 7.42 3.04 13.29
C VAL A 232 6.77 2.02 14.21
N PHE A 233 7.24 1.98 15.46
CA PHE A 233 6.88 1.00 16.48
C PHE A 233 6.51 1.72 17.77
N GLY A 234 5.39 1.33 18.36
CA GLY A 234 4.92 1.92 19.60
C GLY A 234 3.84 1.07 20.27
N PRO A 235 3.43 1.43 21.49
CA PRO A 235 2.38 0.71 22.18
C PRO A 235 1.02 0.99 21.53
N SER A 236 0.15 -0.03 21.53
CA SER A 236 -1.21 0.06 20.97
C SER A 236 -2.06 1.16 21.61
N SER A 237 -1.78 1.51 22.86
CA SER A 237 -2.43 2.61 23.57
C SER A 237 -2.10 4.01 23.02
N ARG A 238 -0.99 4.19 22.29
CA ARG A 238 -0.59 5.47 21.68
C ARG A 238 -0.77 5.50 20.17
N LEU A 239 -0.52 4.39 19.50
CA LEU A 239 -0.67 4.26 18.05
C LEU A 239 -2.00 3.59 17.72
N SER A 240 -3.08 4.37 17.72
CA SER A 240 -4.40 3.89 17.27
C SER A 240 -4.38 3.50 15.78
N ASN A 241 -5.39 2.75 15.34
CA ASN A 241 -5.49 2.30 13.95
C ASN A 241 -5.43 3.47 12.94
N ASP A 242 -6.17 4.55 13.20
CA ASP A 242 -6.16 5.76 12.36
C ASP A 242 -4.77 6.42 12.30
N ARG A 243 -4.04 6.41 13.42
CA ARG A 243 -2.67 6.91 13.47
C ARG A 243 -1.72 6.00 12.70
N LEU A 244 -1.90 4.68 12.73
CA LEU A 244 -1.09 3.74 11.95
C LEU A 244 -1.24 3.98 10.45
N HIS A 245 -2.46 4.18 9.96
CA HIS A 245 -2.70 4.49 8.54
C HIS A 245 -2.14 5.86 8.13
N THR A 246 -2.20 6.85 9.02
CA THR A 246 -1.57 8.17 8.78
C THR A 246 -0.05 8.05 8.75
N THR A 247 0.53 7.39 9.76
CA THR A 247 1.98 7.15 9.86
C THR A 247 2.49 6.29 8.69
N GLY A 248 1.73 5.31 8.23
CA GLY A 248 2.07 4.50 7.06
C GLY A 248 2.24 5.31 5.78
N ARG A 249 1.41 6.33 5.58
CA ARG A 249 1.55 7.26 4.44
C ARG A 249 2.79 8.14 4.56
N ASP A 250 3.08 8.64 5.75
CA ASP A 250 4.30 9.42 6.00
C ASP A 250 5.56 8.54 5.80
N LEU A 251 5.50 7.27 6.24
CA LEU A 251 6.55 6.28 6.01
C LEU A 251 6.74 5.96 4.53
N MET A 252 5.68 5.89 3.73
CA MET A 252 5.82 5.73 2.27
C MET A 252 6.56 6.91 1.63
N ALA A 253 6.22 8.15 2.02
CA ALA A 253 6.90 9.33 1.50
C ALA A 253 8.38 9.33 1.90
N ALA A 254 8.67 8.99 3.16
CA ALA A 254 10.01 8.78 3.68
C ALA A 254 10.78 7.67 2.93
N ALA A 255 10.16 6.51 2.74
CA ALA A 255 10.75 5.38 2.04
C ALA A 255 11.06 5.73 0.57
N ARG A 256 10.21 6.53 -0.09
CA ARG A 256 10.47 7.07 -1.43
C ARG A 256 11.60 8.08 -1.45
N GLN A 257 11.73 8.93 -0.44
CA GLN A 257 12.88 9.84 -0.33
C GLN A 257 14.19 9.04 -0.23
N ILE A 258 14.18 7.97 0.58
CA ILE A 258 15.31 7.04 0.67
C ILE A 258 15.53 6.34 -0.67
N SER A 259 14.47 5.85 -1.31
CA SER A 259 14.53 5.20 -2.64
C SER A 259 15.01 6.14 -3.75
N GLY A 260 14.67 7.43 -3.68
CA GLY A 260 15.11 8.47 -4.62
C GLY A 260 16.59 8.83 -4.47
N ASN A 261 17.11 8.77 -3.25
CA ASN A 261 18.55 8.79 -2.97
C ASN A 261 19.25 7.49 -3.42
N VAL A 262 18.47 6.42 -3.68
CA VAL A 262 18.90 5.10 -4.16
C VAL A 262 18.66 4.92 -5.69
N GLY A 263 18.01 5.90 -6.33
CA GLY A 263 17.93 6.10 -7.78
C GLY A 263 16.93 5.24 -8.55
N ALA A 264 15.63 5.57 -8.60
CA ALA A 264 14.76 5.30 -9.77
C ALA A 264 13.49 6.18 -9.76
N MET A 265 12.95 6.42 -10.96
CA MET A 265 11.88 7.39 -11.28
C MET A 265 10.62 7.27 -10.39
N PRO A 266 10.08 8.39 -9.88
CA PRO A 266 8.83 8.38 -9.13
C PRO A 266 7.60 8.52 -10.02
N MET A 267 6.60 7.66 -9.79
CA MET A 267 5.19 8.06 -9.97
C MET A 267 4.86 9.19 -8.97
N ASN A 268 4.04 10.14 -9.40
CA ASN A 268 3.95 11.47 -8.79
C ASN A 268 3.52 11.44 -7.30
N ILE A 269 4.34 12.03 -6.44
CA ILE A 269 4.21 12.00 -4.96
C ILE A 269 3.38 13.19 -4.46
N ASN A 270 3.34 14.26 -5.23
CA ASN A 270 2.54 15.43 -4.95
C ASN A 270 1.39 15.47 -5.97
N PRO A 271 0.14 15.69 -5.53
CA PRO A 271 -0.86 16.14 -6.47
C PRO A 271 -0.37 17.44 -7.09
N GLN A 272 -0.88 17.75 -8.27
CA GLN A 272 -0.54 19.00 -8.93
C GLN A 272 -0.93 20.17 -8.02
N SER A 273 -0.16 21.26 -8.12
CA SER A 273 -0.44 22.48 -7.35
C SER A 273 -1.85 22.96 -7.66
N ARG A 274 -2.62 23.25 -6.61
CA ARG A 274 -4.00 23.72 -6.74
C ARG A 274 -4.04 24.99 -7.60
N ILE A 275 -4.73 24.94 -8.73
CA ILE A 275 -4.90 26.08 -9.62
C ILE A 275 -6.15 26.87 -9.19
N GLY A 276 -5.96 27.81 -8.25
CA GLY A 276 -7.01 28.74 -7.82
C GLY A 276 -8.01 28.19 -6.78
N PRO A 277 -8.98 29.01 -6.34
CA PRO A 277 -10.00 28.59 -5.38
C PRO A 277 -11.02 27.62 -6.02
N PRO A 278 -11.79 26.86 -5.20
CA PRO A 278 -12.91 26.05 -5.68
C PRO A 278 -13.91 26.90 -6.48
N SER A 279 -14.62 26.28 -7.42
CA SER A 279 -15.66 26.96 -8.19
C SER A 279 -16.87 27.29 -7.32
N ASP A 280 -17.60 28.36 -7.65
CA ASP A 280 -18.89 28.72 -7.04
C ASP A 280 -20.04 27.80 -7.53
N SER A 281 -19.76 26.51 -7.64
CA SER A 281 -20.60 25.48 -8.26
C SER A 281 -21.55 24.81 -7.28
N GLY A 282 -21.67 25.33 -6.05
CA GLY A 282 -22.49 24.72 -5.01
C GLY A 282 -21.97 23.36 -4.51
N VAL A 283 -20.68 23.09 -4.67
CA VAL A 283 -20.04 21.86 -4.18
C VAL A 283 -19.97 21.89 -2.65
N GLU A 284 -20.60 20.91 -2.01
CA GLU A 284 -20.62 20.72 -0.57
C GLU A 284 -20.00 19.38 -0.19
N CYS A 285 -19.16 19.35 0.86
CA CYS A 285 -18.76 18.10 1.51
C CYS A 285 -19.92 17.63 2.39
N VAL A 286 -20.70 16.66 1.91
CA VAL A 286 -21.89 16.15 2.60
C VAL A 286 -21.56 15.08 3.65
N LEU A 287 -20.40 14.43 3.51
CA LEU A 287 -19.88 13.46 4.48
C LEU A 287 -18.34 13.54 4.54
N PRO A 288 -17.74 14.16 5.57
CA PRO A 288 -16.29 14.25 5.73
C PRO A 288 -15.70 12.95 6.33
N TRP A 289 -15.92 11.81 5.65
CA TRP A 289 -15.57 10.48 6.17
C TRP A 289 -14.06 10.26 6.35
N GLY A 290 -13.25 10.76 5.41
CA GLY A 290 -11.82 10.52 5.40
C GLY A 290 -11.45 9.11 4.92
N ALA A 291 -12.22 8.59 3.96
CA ALA A 291 -11.97 7.34 3.24
C ALA A 291 -10.58 7.33 2.60
N HIS A 292 -9.92 6.17 2.63
CA HIS A 292 -8.62 5.98 2.01
C HIS A 292 -8.74 6.06 0.49
N LEU A 293 -9.64 5.28 -0.08
CA LEU A 293 -9.94 5.26 -1.50
C LEU A 293 -11.44 5.05 -1.70
N ALA A 294 -12.23 6.12 -1.54
CA ALA A 294 -13.66 6.04 -1.83
C ALA A 294 -13.88 5.89 -3.33
N GLU A 295 -14.67 4.91 -3.76
CA GLU A 295 -14.88 4.60 -5.18
C GLU A 295 -16.31 4.14 -5.45
N GLY A 296 -16.65 4.00 -6.73
CA GLY A 296 -17.87 3.35 -7.22
C GLY A 296 -19.18 3.83 -6.58
N PRO A 297 -19.45 5.15 -6.48
CA PRO A 297 -20.73 5.63 -5.99
C PRO A 297 -21.86 5.16 -6.91
N VAL A 298 -22.94 4.64 -6.33
CA VAL A 298 -24.14 4.21 -7.05
C VAL A 298 -25.39 4.58 -6.28
N TRP A 299 -26.35 5.19 -6.96
CA TRP A 299 -27.63 5.58 -6.37
C TRP A 299 -28.60 4.40 -6.39
N ALA A 300 -29.12 3.99 -5.23
CA ALA A 300 -30.17 3.00 -5.10
C ALA A 300 -31.54 3.72 -4.99
N PRO A 301 -32.34 3.79 -6.08
CA PRO A 301 -33.56 4.59 -6.10
C PRO A 301 -34.64 4.07 -5.14
N HIS A 302 -34.73 2.75 -4.94
CA HIS A 302 -35.70 2.14 -4.05
C HIS A 302 -35.46 2.48 -2.58
N GLU A 303 -34.20 2.60 -2.17
CA GLU A 303 -33.82 2.96 -0.80
C GLU A 303 -33.65 4.47 -0.61
N LYS A 304 -33.52 5.23 -1.71
CA LYS A 304 -33.09 6.64 -1.70
C LYS A 304 -31.76 6.81 -0.96
N ARG A 305 -30.80 5.94 -1.28
CA ARG A 305 -29.46 5.89 -0.68
C ARG A 305 -28.39 5.90 -1.75
N LEU A 306 -27.23 6.43 -1.40
CA LEU A 306 -26.02 6.29 -2.18
C LEU A 306 -25.15 5.20 -1.57
N TYR A 307 -24.85 4.15 -2.33
CA TYR A 307 -23.81 3.20 -1.97
C TYR A 307 -22.46 3.67 -2.52
N TRP A 308 -21.38 3.36 -1.81
CA TRP A 308 -20.00 3.59 -2.24
C TRP A 308 -19.07 2.68 -1.45
N VAL A 309 -17.81 2.54 -1.86
CA VAL A 309 -16.85 1.63 -1.21
C VAL A 309 -15.62 2.37 -0.73
N ASP A 310 -14.94 1.91 0.33
CA ASP A 310 -13.53 2.23 0.56
C ASP A 310 -12.69 1.01 0.18
N ILE A 311 -11.93 1.09 -0.90
CA ILE A 311 -11.14 -0.05 -1.39
C ILE A 311 -10.05 -0.44 -0.38
N LEU A 312 -9.40 0.54 0.25
CA LEU A 312 -8.17 0.30 1.03
C LEU A 312 -8.39 0.16 2.54
N ALA A 313 -9.53 0.62 3.04
CA ALA A 313 -10.10 0.15 4.29
C ALA A 313 -11.36 -0.66 3.93
N PRO A 314 -11.21 -1.93 3.49
CA PRO A 314 -12.22 -2.61 2.68
C PRO A 314 -13.60 -2.58 3.33
N SER A 315 -14.50 -1.78 2.79
CA SER A 315 -15.84 -1.60 3.31
C SER A 315 -16.81 -1.13 2.24
N VAL A 316 -18.09 -1.40 2.47
CA VAL A 316 -19.21 -0.87 1.69
C VAL A 316 -20.03 0.04 2.58
N HIS A 317 -20.39 1.20 2.04
CA HIS A 317 -21.11 2.24 2.76
C HIS A 317 -22.47 2.48 2.13
N ARG A 318 -23.45 2.86 2.97
CA ARG A 318 -24.80 3.28 2.58
C ARG A 318 -25.09 4.64 3.18
N PHE A 319 -25.11 5.67 2.35
CA PHE A 319 -25.31 7.07 2.75
C PHE A 319 -26.76 7.52 2.49
N ASP A 320 -27.38 8.10 3.52
CA ASP A 320 -28.67 8.77 3.43
C ASP A 320 -28.47 10.29 3.27
N PRO A 321 -28.78 10.88 2.09
CA PRO A 321 -28.65 12.32 1.89
C PRO A 321 -29.66 13.15 2.71
N ALA A 322 -30.81 12.58 3.11
CA ALA A 322 -31.84 13.30 3.86
C ALA A 322 -31.46 13.50 5.33
N THR A 323 -30.89 12.47 5.97
CA THR A 323 -30.45 12.52 7.37
C THR A 323 -28.96 12.82 7.52
N ARG A 324 -28.19 12.72 6.44
CA ARG A 324 -26.72 12.77 6.41
C ARG A 324 -26.05 11.69 7.28
N THR A 325 -26.70 10.53 7.42
CA THR A 325 -26.13 9.37 8.12
C THR A 325 -25.45 8.42 7.13
N ASN A 326 -24.36 7.80 7.57
CA ASN A 326 -23.63 6.80 6.80
C ASN A 326 -23.57 5.50 7.60
N GLU A 327 -24.04 4.42 6.99
CA GLU A 327 -23.88 3.06 7.50
C GLU A 327 -22.67 2.41 6.82
N GLU A 328 -22.00 1.48 7.50
CA GLU A 328 -20.80 0.81 7.01
C GLU A 328 -20.84 -0.68 7.34
N ILE A 329 -20.38 -1.49 6.40
CA ILE A 329 -19.95 -2.86 6.65
C ILE A 329 -18.50 -3.08 6.20
N VAL A 330 -17.68 -3.61 7.09
CA VAL A 330 -16.28 -3.95 6.81
C VAL A 330 -16.22 -5.33 6.17
N LEU A 331 -15.45 -5.45 5.10
CA LEU A 331 -15.24 -6.69 4.35
C LEU A 331 -13.84 -7.26 4.58
N PRO A 332 -13.65 -8.58 4.46
CA PRO A 332 -12.36 -9.23 4.67
C PRO A 332 -11.38 -9.07 3.50
N ARG A 333 -11.81 -8.48 2.38
CA ARG A 333 -11.07 -8.39 1.12
C ARG A 333 -11.41 -7.12 0.37
N LEU A 334 -10.52 -6.66 -0.52
CA LEU A 334 -10.73 -5.45 -1.32
C LEU A 334 -12.04 -5.55 -2.10
N VAL A 335 -12.84 -4.48 -2.06
CA VAL A 335 -14.05 -4.29 -2.85
C VAL A 335 -13.91 -2.99 -3.62
N SER A 336 -14.15 -3.01 -4.93
CA SER A 336 -13.87 -1.86 -5.80
C SER A 336 -15.12 -1.17 -6.32
N ALA A 337 -16.24 -1.90 -6.41
CA ALA A 337 -17.54 -1.34 -6.75
C ALA A 337 -18.66 -2.26 -6.23
N VAL A 338 -19.85 -1.68 -6.04
CA VAL A 338 -21.08 -2.42 -5.79
C VAL A 338 -22.17 -1.93 -6.72
N VAL A 339 -23.10 -2.81 -7.10
CA VAL A 339 -24.30 -2.46 -7.85
C VAL A 339 -25.53 -3.13 -7.23
N PRO A 340 -26.70 -2.47 -7.16
CA PRO A 340 -27.93 -3.12 -6.73
C PRO A 340 -28.31 -4.30 -7.62
N ARG A 341 -28.93 -5.33 -7.03
CA ARG A 341 -29.42 -6.52 -7.74
C ARG A 341 -30.94 -6.53 -7.82
N ARG A 342 -31.48 -6.99 -8.95
CA ARG A 342 -32.94 -7.19 -9.12
C ARG A 342 -33.52 -8.18 -8.09
N GLY A 343 -32.73 -9.16 -7.68
CA GLY A 343 -33.09 -10.14 -6.65
C GLY A 343 -32.96 -9.62 -5.21
N GLY A 344 -32.58 -8.36 -5.01
CA GLY A 344 -32.23 -7.79 -3.71
C GLY A 344 -30.75 -7.99 -3.34
N GLY A 345 -30.27 -7.15 -2.43
CA GLY A 345 -28.86 -7.06 -2.07
C GLY A 345 -28.01 -6.38 -3.14
N LEU A 346 -26.70 -6.55 -3.03
CA LEU A 346 -25.70 -5.95 -3.89
C LEU A 346 -24.90 -7.02 -4.65
N ALA A 347 -24.43 -6.70 -5.84
CA ALA A 347 -23.35 -7.43 -6.50
C ALA A 347 -22.07 -6.62 -6.27
N ALA A 348 -21.07 -7.25 -5.66
CA ALA A 348 -19.81 -6.63 -5.28
C ALA A 348 -18.68 -7.14 -6.19
N LEU A 349 -17.95 -6.22 -6.79
CA LEU A 349 -16.70 -6.50 -7.48
C LEU A 349 -15.57 -6.47 -6.45
N THR A 350 -15.02 -7.64 -6.14
CA THR A 350 -13.94 -7.80 -5.16
C THR A 350 -12.65 -8.26 -5.83
N GLN A 351 -11.59 -8.38 -5.05
CA GLN A 351 -10.33 -8.98 -5.53
C GLN A 351 -10.48 -10.45 -5.96
N ASP A 352 -11.53 -11.14 -5.52
CA ASP A 352 -11.78 -12.57 -5.82
C ASP A 352 -12.93 -12.75 -6.84
N GLY A 353 -13.21 -11.71 -7.62
CA GLY A 353 -14.23 -11.75 -8.68
C GLY A 353 -15.53 -11.02 -8.33
N LEU A 354 -16.64 -11.53 -8.85
CA LEU A 354 -17.99 -11.04 -8.58
C LEU A 354 -18.63 -11.87 -7.47
N GLU A 355 -19.09 -11.20 -6.42
CA GLU A 355 -19.74 -11.81 -5.25
C GLU A 355 -21.11 -11.15 -5.02
N ALA A 356 -22.08 -11.90 -4.51
CA ALA A 356 -23.32 -11.35 -3.96
C ALA A 356 -23.07 -10.90 -2.52
N LEU A 357 -23.47 -9.67 -2.20
CA LEU A 357 -23.33 -9.08 -0.89
C LEU A 357 -24.71 -8.79 -0.28
N ASP A 358 -24.93 -9.36 0.90
CA ASP A 358 -26.01 -8.98 1.81
C ASP A 358 -25.48 -7.87 2.73
N PHE A 359 -26.01 -6.65 2.57
CA PHE A 359 -25.48 -5.48 3.28
C PHE A 359 -25.69 -5.56 4.80
N ASP A 360 -26.84 -6.09 5.27
CA ASP A 360 -27.16 -6.07 6.69
C ASP A 360 -26.34 -7.12 7.48
N SER A 361 -25.98 -8.23 6.85
CA SER A 361 -25.17 -9.28 7.46
C SER A 361 -23.67 -9.23 7.11
N GLY A 362 -23.30 -8.50 6.07
CA GLY A 362 -21.94 -8.50 5.51
C GLY A 362 -21.54 -9.82 4.82
N ARG A 363 -22.50 -10.73 4.59
CA ARG A 363 -22.23 -12.03 3.97
C ARG A 363 -21.93 -11.86 2.48
N LEU A 364 -20.77 -12.35 2.07
CA LEU A 364 -20.37 -12.49 0.67
C LEU A 364 -20.62 -13.93 0.19
N GLU A 365 -21.25 -14.08 -0.97
CA GLU A 365 -21.44 -15.35 -1.66
C GLU A 365 -20.79 -15.27 -3.06
N PRO A 366 -19.78 -16.10 -3.36
CA PRO A 366 -19.15 -16.10 -4.69
C PRO A 366 -20.14 -16.38 -5.82
N LEU A 367 -20.10 -15.55 -6.87
CA LEU A 367 -20.90 -15.75 -8.07
C LEU A 367 -20.05 -16.25 -9.23
N VAL A 368 -19.01 -15.51 -9.60
CA VAL A 368 -18.09 -15.88 -10.70
C VAL A 368 -16.80 -15.06 -10.66
N ASP A 369 -15.67 -15.65 -11.02
CA ASP A 369 -14.39 -14.96 -11.16
C ASP A 369 -13.80 -15.16 -12.57
N PRO A 370 -13.95 -14.17 -13.48
CA PRO A 370 -13.33 -14.21 -14.81
C PRO A 370 -11.79 -14.17 -14.81
N GLU A 371 -11.14 -13.80 -13.71
CA GLU A 371 -9.69 -13.65 -13.61
C GLU A 371 -9.04 -14.58 -12.58
N ALA A 372 -9.70 -15.68 -12.21
CA ALA A 372 -9.20 -16.65 -11.22
C ALA A 372 -7.77 -17.16 -11.51
N ASP A 373 -7.36 -17.21 -12.77
CA ASP A 373 -6.03 -17.65 -13.20
C ASP A 373 -4.97 -16.51 -13.22
N ILE A 374 -5.33 -15.29 -12.82
CA ILE A 374 -4.49 -14.08 -12.86
C ILE A 374 -4.41 -13.45 -11.45
N PRO A 375 -3.66 -14.06 -10.51
CA PRO A 375 -3.70 -13.71 -9.09
C PRO A 375 -3.17 -12.31 -8.75
N ASP A 376 -2.49 -11.66 -9.70
CA ASP A 376 -1.98 -10.29 -9.53
C ASP A 376 -2.99 -9.22 -9.98
N ASN A 377 -4.13 -9.62 -10.56
CA ASN A 377 -5.19 -8.70 -10.96
C ASN A 377 -6.34 -8.66 -9.95
N ARG A 378 -7.15 -7.60 -10.04
CA ARG A 378 -8.44 -7.46 -9.37
C ARG A 378 -9.41 -6.67 -10.24
N PHE A 379 -10.70 -6.80 -9.97
CA PHE A 379 -11.65 -5.79 -10.43
C PHE A 379 -11.35 -4.42 -9.81
N ASN A 380 -11.72 -3.38 -10.56
CA ASN A 380 -11.41 -2.00 -10.22
C ASN A 380 -12.59 -1.04 -10.38
N ASP A 381 -13.41 -1.21 -11.39
CA ASP A 381 -14.66 -0.44 -11.55
C ASP A 381 -15.73 -1.31 -12.21
N GLY A 382 -17.00 -0.95 -12.04
CA GLY A 382 -18.09 -1.63 -12.74
C GLY A 382 -19.46 -0.96 -12.61
N LYS A 383 -20.27 -1.15 -13.67
CA LYS A 383 -21.68 -0.72 -13.73
C LYS A 383 -22.50 -1.73 -14.52
N CYS A 384 -23.82 -1.63 -14.42
CA CYS A 384 -24.71 -2.43 -15.26
C CYS A 384 -25.16 -1.68 -16.50
N ASP A 385 -25.23 -2.40 -17.63
CA ASP A 385 -25.92 -1.90 -18.81
C ASP A 385 -27.44 -1.99 -18.66
N ARG A 386 -28.17 -1.45 -19.66
CA ARG A 386 -29.65 -1.39 -19.65
C ARG A 386 -30.35 -2.75 -19.61
N LEU A 387 -29.67 -3.85 -19.93
CA LEU A 387 -30.25 -5.20 -19.81
C LEU A 387 -29.93 -5.85 -18.46
N GLY A 388 -29.13 -5.19 -17.62
CA GLY A 388 -28.71 -5.68 -16.30
C GLY A 388 -27.52 -6.62 -16.36
N ARG A 389 -26.69 -6.55 -17.43
CA ARG A 389 -25.38 -7.21 -17.44
C ARG A 389 -24.39 -6.32 -16.71
N LEU A 390 -23.59 -6.90 -15.82
CA LEU A 390 -22.56 -6.19 -15.09
C LEU A 390 -21.30 -6.13 -15.95
N TRP A 391 -20.83 -4.92 -16.20
CA TRP A 391 -19.57 -4.65 -16.87
C TRP A 391 -18.51 -4.30 -15.83
N GLY A 392 -17.38 -4.99 -15.87
CA GLY A 392 -16.30 -4.80 -14.89
C GLY A 392 -14.95 -4.63 -15.57
N GLY A 393 -14.21 -3.61 -15.14
CA GLY A 393 -12.82 -3.38 -15.52
C GLY A 393 -11.86 -3.95 -14.49
N THR A 394 -10.78 -4.57 -14.95
CA THR A 394 -9.73 -5.15 -14.10
C THR A 394 -8.40 -4.43 -14.25
N MET A 395 -7.55 -4.56 -13.25
CA MET A 395 -6.19 -4.03 -13.27
C MET A 395 -5.25 -4.90 -12.46
N ARG A 396 -3.94 -4.79 -12.74
CA ARG A 396 -2.91 -5.35 -11.87
C ARG A 396 -2.88 -4.58 -10.54
N LEU A 397 -2.72 -5.27 -9.41
CA LEU A 397 -2.69 -4.68 -8.06
C LEU A 397 -1.69 -3.52 -7.90
N ASP A 398 -0.56 -3.56 -8.62
CA ASP A 398 0.49 -2.55 -8.58
C ASP A 398 0.48 -1.57 -9.77
N ALA A 399 -0.48 -1.70 -10.69
CA ALA A 399 -0.59 -0.93 -11.94
C ALA A 399 0.67 -0.94 -12.82
N SER A 400 1.60 -1.89 -12.63
CA SER A 400 2.92 -1.86 -13.30
C SER A 400 2.89 -2.32 -14.76
N ARG A 401 1.83 -3.01 -15.17
CA ARG A 401 1.68 -3.60 -16.51
C ARG A 401 0.22 -3.54 -16.97
N ALA A 402 0.05 -3.47 -18.28
CA ALA A 402 -1.26 -3.44 -18.93
C ALA A 402 -1.90 -4.84 -19.04
N THR A 403 -2.15 -5.49 -17.90
CA THR A 403 -2.80 -6.82 -17.83
C THR A 403 -4.30 -6.74 -17.56
N GLY A 404 -4.86 -5.54 -17.44
CA GLY A 404 -6.28 -5.30 -17.21
C GLY A 404 -7.14 -5.57 -18.44
N ALA A 405 -8.39 -5.91 -18.20
CA ALA A 405 -9.39 -6.24 -19.21
C ALA A 405 -10.77 -5.69 -18.84
N LEU A 406 -11.68 -5.71 -19.82
CA LEU A 406 -13.09 -5.44 -19.64
C LEU A 406 -13.87 -6.75 -19.80
N TYR A 407 -14.79 -7.00 -18.88
CA TYR A 407 -15.68 -8.15 -18.89
C TYR A 407 -17.13 -7.70 -18.89
N ALA A 408 -17.97 -8.41 -19.64
CA ALA A 408 -19.42 -8.34 -19.53
C ALA A 408 -19.92 -9.65 -18.90
N ILE A 409 -20.62 -9.54 -17.76
CA ILE A 409 -21.13 -10.64 -16.96
C ILE A 409 -22.66 -10.61 -17.00
N ALA A 410 -23.28 -11.65 -17.52
CA ALA A 410 -24.72 -11.78 -17.62
C ALA A 410 -25.37 -12.21 -16.29
N GLY A 411 -26.68 -12.05 -16.17
CA GLY A 411 -27.42 -12.43 -14.96
C GLY A 411 -27.39 -13.94 -14.66
N ASP A 412 -27.13 -14.78 -15.67
CA ASP A 412 -26.89 -16.22 -15.48
C ASP A 412 -25.44 -16.54 -15.10
N ARG A 413 -24.62 -15.50 -14.83
CA ARG A 413 -23.20 -15.55 -14.44
C ARG A 413 -22.26 -15.98 -15.57
N SER A 414 -22.76 -16.22 -16.78
CA SER A 414 -21.90 -16.35 -17.96
C SER A 414 -21.19 -15.03 -18.22
N TRP A 415 -19.94 -15.09 -18.70
CA TRP A 415 -19.14 -13.89 -18.93
C TRP A 415 -18.36 -13.95 -20.22
N LYS A 416 -18.01 -12.77 -20.73
CA LYS A 416 -17.17 -12.59 -21.90
C LYS A 416 -16.14 -11.50 -21.64
N ARG A 417 -14.88 -11.78 -21.95
CA ARG A 417 -13.86 -10.73 -22.07
C ARG A 417 -14.09 -9.96 -23.38
N VAL A 418 -14.40 -8.68 -23.29
CA VAL A 418 -14.80 -7.85 -24.43
C VAL A 418 -13.67 -6.95 -24.94
N ALA A 419 -12.71 -6.60 -24.08
CA ALA A 419 -11.48 -5.92 -24.45
C ALA A 419 -10.37 -6.22 -23.42
N ALA A 420 -9.10 -5.97 -23.78
CA ALA A 420 -7.95 -6.23 -22.93
C ALA A 420 -6.78 -5.29 -23.24
N GLY A 421 -5.75 -5.33 -22.40
CA GLY A 421 -4.53 -4.55 -22.56
C GLY A 421 -4.59 -3.17 -21.90
N PHE A 422 -5.36 -3.04 -20.82
CA PHE A 422 -5.49 -1.80 -20.05
C PHE A 422 -4.58 -1.81 -18.84
N THR A 423 -4.09 -0.63 -18.45
CA THR A 423 -3.22 -0.53 -17.26
C THR A 423 -4.03 -0.35 -16.00
N VAL A 424 -5.01 0.56 -16.04
CA VAL A 424 -5.94 0.81 -14.95
C VAL A 424 -7.32 1.01 -15.57
N ALA A 425 -8.11 -0.07 -15.62
CA ALA A 425 -9.47 -0.01 -16.12
C ALA A 425 -10.37 0.63 -15.07
N ASN A 426 -10.77 1.87 -15.34
CA ASN A 426 -11.57 2.71 -14.46
C ASN A 426 -12.94 2.99 -15.09
N GLY A 427 -13.60 4.05 -14.61
CA GLY A 427 -14.94 4.51 -14.96
C GLY A 427 -15.47 4.11 -16.33
N LEU A 428 -16.73 3.69 -16.34
CA LEU A 428 -17.46 3.31 -17.53
C LEU A 428 -18.90 3.80 -17.49
N ASP A 429 -19.47 4.10 -18.65
CA ASP A 429 -20.90 4.44 -18.79
C ASP A 429 -21.35 4.37 -20.26
N TRP A 430 -22.64 4.58 -20.52
CA TRP A 430 -23.24 4.52 -21.85
C TRP A 430 -23.94 5.83 -22.23
N SER A 431 -23.96 6.13 -23.52
CA SER A 431 -24.78 7.21 -24.07
C SER A 431 -26.29 6.99 -23.77
N PRO A 432 -27.11 8.07 -23.76
CA PRO A 432 -28.55 7.98 -23.51
C PRO A 432 -29.32 7.06 -24.47
N ASP A 433 -28.82 6.87 -25.68
CA ASP A 433 -29.40 6.00 -26.71
C ASP A 433 -28.86 4.55 -26.70
N ALA A 434 -27.96 4.22 -25.77
CA ALA A 434 -27.32 2.90 -25.66
C ALA A 434 -26.47 2.48 -26.86
N ARG A 435 -25.95 3.44 -27.64
CA ARG A 435 -25.13 3.13 -28.84
C ARG A 435 -23.64 3.36 -28.65
N THR A 436 -23.25 4.11 -27.63
CA THR A 436 -21.85 4.39 -27.32
C THR A 436 -21.53 3.92 -25.92
N PHE A 437 -20.42 3.21 -25.76
CA PHE A 437 -19.83 2.83 -24.48
C PHE A 437 -18.57 3.67 -24.24
N TYR A 438 -18.50 4.31 -23.08
CA TYR A 438 -17.36 5.11 -22.64
C TYR A 438 -16.56 4.36 -21.57
N PHE A 439 -15.24 4.53 -21.58
CA PHE A 439 -14.34 3.84 -20.66
C PHE A 439 -13.06 4.65 -20.41
N ALA A 440 -12.65 4.78 -19.16
CA ALA A 440 -11.40 5.43 -18.77
C ALA A 440 -10.26 4.42 -18.58
N ASP A 441 -9.16 4.59 -19.31
CA ASP A 441 -7.86 3.97 -19.00
C ASP A 441 -6.96 5.03 -18.36
N SER A 442 -6.85 4.96 -17.04
CA SER A 442 -6.33 6.07 -16.24
C SER A 442 -4.85 6.29 -16.42
N ALA A 443 -4.01 5.25 -16.42
CA ALA A 443 -2.56 5.45 -16.49
C ALA A 443 -2.10 6.21 -17.75
N PRO A 444 -2.57 5.87 -18.98
CA PRO A 444 -2.24 6.63 -20.19
C PRO A 444 -2.98 7.97 -20.31
N GLY A 445 -3.95 8.28 -19.45
CA GLY A 445 -4.68 9.55 -19.49
C GLY A 445 -5.76 9.60 -20.57
N ARG A 446 -6.42 8.48 -20.88
CA ARG A 446 -7.35 8.38 -22.01
C ARG A 446 -8.75 7.97 -21.60
N ILE A 447 -9.75 8.62 -22.20
CA ILE A 447 -11.13 8.17 -22.23
C ILE A 447 -11.40 7.64 -23.63
N HIS A 448 -11.82 6.38 -23.70
CA HIS A 448 -12.19 5.68 -24.93
C HIS A 448 -13.70 5.73 -25.13
N ALA A 449 -14.10 5.73 -26.40
CA ALA A 449 -15.46 5.41 -26.84
C ALA A 449 -15.45 4.18 -27.75
N TYR A 450 -16.53 3.42 -27.69
CA TYR A 450 -16.80 2.26 -28.54
C TYR A 450 -18.22 2.34 -29.06
N ASP A 451 -18.45 1.75 -30.22
CA ASP A 451 -19.81 1.43 -30.64
C ASP A 451 -20.31 0.28 -29.78
N PHE A 452 -21.52 0.40 -29.25
CA PHE A 452 -22.10 -0.56 -28.31
C PHE A 452 -23.33 -1.24 -28.91
N ASP A 453 -23.29 -2.57 -28.95
CA ASP A 453 -24.47 -3.40 -29.25
C ASP A 453 -25.09 -3.87 -27.94
N LEU A 454 -26.19 -3.22 -27.54
CA LEU A 454 -26.92 -3.58 -26.33
C LEU A 454 -27.48 -5.01 -26.40
N ALA A 455 -27.92 -5.52 -27.54
CA ALA A 455 -28.46 -6.87 -27.61
C ALA A 455 -27.34 -7.91 -27.42
N ALA A 456 -26.24 -7.75 -28.15
CA ALA A 456 -25.12 -8.69 -28.13
C ALA A 456 -24.21 -8.55 -26.89
N GLY A 457 -24.19 -7.38 -26.24
CA GLY A 457 -23.25 -7.09 -25.16
C GLY A 457 -21.82 -7.01 -25.68
N ALA A 458 -21.67 -6.38 -26.83
CA ALA A 458 -20.41 -6.28 -27.56
C ALA A 458 -20.03 -4.81 -27.77
N ILE A 459 -18.74 -4.57 -27.79
CA ILE A 459 -18.13 -3.28 -28.11
C ILE A 459 -17.21 -3.43 -29.32
N ASP A 460 -17.18 -2.43 -30.19
CA ASP A 460 -16.30 -2.38 -31.36
C ASP A 460 -15.89 -0.92 -31.68
N ASN A 461 -15.06 -0.71 -32.70
CA ASN A 461 -14.68 0.60 -33.22
C ASN A 461 -14.11 1.54 -32.14
N ARG A 462 -13.15 1.01 -31.36
CA ARG A 462 -12.44 1.75 -30.31
C ARG A 462 -11.85 3.05 -30.88
N ARG A 463 -12.23 4.17 -30.28
CA ARG A 463 -11.71 5.50 -30.58
C ARG A 463 -11.37 6.25 -29.30
N ILE A 464 -10.54 7.28 -29.41
CA ILE A 464 -10.26 8.19 -28.31
C ILE A 464 -11.38 9.21 -28.28
N PHE A 465 -12.05 9.31 -27.13
CA PHE A 465 -13.08 10.31 -26.87
C PHE A 465 -12.44 11.58 -26.30
N ALA A 466 -11.58 11.45 -25.30
CA ALA A 466 -10.80 12.56 -24.75
C ALA A 466 -9.42 12.06 -24.26
N GLU A 467 -8.41 12.93 -24.34
CA GLU A 467 -7.12 12.73 -23.68
C GLU A 467 -6.92 13.84 -22.64
N ILE A 468 -6.39 13.47 -21.49
CA ILE A 468 -6.06 14.39 -20.40
C ILE A 468 -4.56 14.40 -20.26
N ASP A 469 -3.96 15.59 -20.34
CA ASP A 469 -2.51 15.71 -20.22
C ASP A 469 -2.08 15.24 -18.83
N ALA A 470 -0.89 14.62 -18.79
CA ALA A 470 -0.35 14.12 -17.56
C ALA A 470 -0.18 15.20 -16.47
N SER A 471 -0.03 16.47 -16.89
CA SER A 471 0.06 17.68 -16.09
C SER A 471 -1.28 18.28 -15.67
N GLU A 472 -2.40 17.62 -15.98
CA GLU A 472 -3.74 18.01 -15.52
C GLU A 472 -4.43 16.97 -14.63
N GLY A 473 -3.86 15.76 -14.54
CA GLY A 473 -4.37 14.67 -13.71
C GLY A 473 -4.54 13.39 -14.52
N ARG A 474 -5.43 12.49 -14.11
CA ARG A 474 -5.84 11.30 -14.89
C ARG A 474 -7.36 11.12 -14.85
N PRO A 475 -7.98 10.62 -15.93
CA PRO A 475 -9.40 10.27 -15.88
C PRO A 475 -9.61 9.14 -14.90
N ASP A 476 -10.73 9.14 -14.20
CA ASP A 476 -11.09 8.11 -13.23
C ASP A 476 -12.55 7.68 -13.45
N GLY A 477 -13.38 7.65 -12.42
CA GLY A 477 -14.81 7.33 -12.53
C GLY A 477 -15.59 8.28 -13.45
N LEU A 478 -16.52 7.68 -14.20
CA LEU A 478 -17.33 8.34 -15.24
C LEU A 478 -18.82 8.32 -14.89
N ALA A 479 -19.59 9.30 -15.37
CA ALA A 479 -21.05 9.23 -15.45
C ALA A 479 -21.60 10.02 -16.64
N VAL A 480 -22.63 9.51 -17.32
CA VAL A 480 -23.31 10.22 -18.42
C VAL A 480 -24.62 10.84 -17.95
N ASP A 481 -24.84 12.10 -18.31
CA ASP A 481 -26.12 12.77 -18.06
C ASP A 481 -27.16 12.55 -19.18
N SER A 482 -28.40 12.91 -18.91
CA SER A 482 -29.54 12.77 -19.83
C SER A 482 -29.42 13.58 -21.12
N GLU A 483 -28.53 14.57 -21.18
CA GLU A 483 -28.22 15.35 -22.39
C GLU A 483 -27.09 14.71 -23.21
N GLY A 484 -26.47 13.64 -22.70
CA GLY A 484 -25.39 12.90 -23.36
C GLY A 484 -23.99 13.40 -23.05
N PHE A 485 -23.83 14.33 -22.09
CA PHE A 485 -22.51 14.79 -21.67
C PHE A 485 -21.88 13.81 -20.70
N LEU A 486 -20.57 13.59 -20.86
CA LEU A 486 -19.79 12.70 -20.03
C LEU A 486 -19.10 13.48 -18.90
N TRP A 487 -19.40 13.13 -17.66
CA TRP A 487 -18.73 13.61 -16.47
C TRP A 487 -17.60 12.66 -16.08
N CYS A 488 -16.46 13.21 -15.70
CA CYS A 488 -15.25 12.47 -15.35
C CYS A 488 -14.60 13.08 -14.12
N ALA A 489 -14.39 12.28 -13.08
CA ALA A 489 -13.48 12.62 -11.99
C ALA A 489 -12.03 12.68 -12.53
N ILE A 490 -11.26 13.68 -12.09
CA ILE A 490 -9.87 13.85 -12.52
C ILE A 490 -8.95 13.65 -11.32
N TRP A 491 -8.37 12.45 -11.22
CA TRP A 491 -7.41 12.08 -10.19
C TRP A 491 -6.18 13.00 -10.23
N ASP A 492 -5.77 13.51 -9.06
CA ASP A 492 -4.71 14.52 -8.88
C ASP A 492 -4.96 15.87 -9.57
N GLY A 493 -6.10 16.05 -10.22
CA GLY A 493 -6.46 17.24 -11.00
C GLY A 493 -7.37 18.23 -10.27
N TRP A 494 -7.76 17.96 -9.01
CA TRP A 494 -8.61 18.86 -8.21
C TRP A 494 -9.96 19.21 -8.84
N CYS A 495 -10.48 18.39 -9.76
CA CYS A 495 -11.70 18.73 -10.48
C CYS A 495 -12.49 17.52 -10.96
N VAL A 496 -13.73 17.80 -11.33
CA VAL A 496 -14.56 16.97 -12.21
C VAL A 496 -14.71 17.73 -13.53
N ARG A 497 -14.52 17.06 -14.66
CA ARG A 497 -14.69 17.63 -16.00
C ARG A 497 -15.96 17.08 -16.65
N ARG A 498 -16.66 17.91 -17.42
CA ARG A 498 -17.80 17.53 -18.25
C ARG A 498 -17.44 17.77 -19.71
N TYR A 499 -17.58 16.73 -20.51
CA TYR A 499 -17.30 16.72 -21.94
C TYR A 499 -18.61 16.64 -22.73
N ASP A 500 -18.67 17.38 -23.83
CA ASP A 500 -19.76 17.25 -24.80
C ASP A 500 -19.73 15.87 -25.51
N PRO A 501 -20.79 15.47 -26.22
CA PRO A 501 -20.83 14.19 -26.93
C PRO A 501 -19.75 14.00 -28.01
N ASP A 502 -19.07 15.07 -28.43
CA ASP A 502 -17.94 15.04 -29.36
C ASP A 502 -16.58 14.89 -28.65
N GLY A 503 -16.56 14.86 -27.32
CA GLY A 503 -15.35 14.74 -26.51
C GLY A 503 -14.65 16.07 -26.20
N ARG A 504 -15.27 17.22 -26.49
CA ARG A 504 -14.72 18.53 -26.14
C ARG A 504 -15.06 18.87 -24.70
N LEU A 505 -14.08 19.40 -23.97
CA LEU A 505 -14.29 19.88 -22.61
C LEU A 505 -15.28 21.07 -22.63
N GLU A 506 -16.47 20.88 -22.06
CA GLU A 506 -17.48 21.94 -21.92
C GLU A 506 -17.30 22.67 -20.58
N ARG A 507 -16.99 21.93 -19.51
CA ARG A 507 -16.94 22.50 -18.16
C ARG A 507 -15.95 21.80 -17.26
N GLU A 508 -15.35 22.58 -16.37
CA GLU A 508 -14.55 22.10 -15.25
C GLU A 508 -15.18 22.58 -13.94
N VAL A 509 -15.42 21.66 -13.03
CA VAL A 509 -15.88 21.90 -11.66
C VAL A 509 -14.70 21.68 -10.72
N ARG A 510 -14.22 22.75 -10.09
CA ARG A 510 -13.06 22.68 -9.20
C ARG A 510 -13.46 22.30 -7.80
N LEU A 511 -12.72 21.37 -7.23
CA LEU A 511 -12.97 20.76 -5.93
C LEU A 511 -11.91 21.20 -4.91
N PRO A 512 -12.25 21.25 -3.61
CA PRO A 512 -11.31 21.58 -2.54
C PRO A 512 -10.37 20.41 -2.19
N VAL A 513 -10.35 19.34 -2.99
CA VAL A 513 -9.59 18.11 -2.74
C VAL A 513 -8.91 17.63 -4.02
N PRO A 514 -7.68 17.08 -3.93
CA PRO A 514 -6.86 16.76 -5.10
C PRO A 514 -7.30 15.50 -5.85
N ARG A 515 -7.93 14.54 -5.17
CA ARG A 515 -8.23 13.21 -5.71
C ARG A 515 -9.72 12.89 -5.68
N PRO A 516 -10.53 13.56 -6.52
CA PRO A 516 -11.82 13.01 -6.91
C PRO A 516 -11.60 11.69 -7.63
N THR A 517 -12.41 10.70 -7.32
CA THR A 517 -12.22 9.31 -7.78
C THR A 517 -13.36 8.86 -8.67
N SER A 518 -14.61 9.15 -8.31
CA SER A 518 -15.75 8.81 -9.17
C SER A 518 -16.96 9.70 -8.92
N VAL A 519 -17.90 9.67 -9.86
CA VAL A 519 -19.11 10.50 -9.87
C VAL A 519 -20.36 9.67 -10.16
N ALA A 520 -21.48 10.03 -9.52
CA ALA A 520 -22.78 9.40 -9.78
C ALA A 520 -23.93 10.38 -9.58
N PHE A 521 -24.98 10.22 -10.38
CA PHE A 521 -26.21 10.99 -10.22
C PHE A 521 -27.14 10.31 -9.22
N GLY A 522 -27.76 11.09 -8.35
CA GLY A 522 -28.73 10.63 -7.37
C GLY A 522 -29.73 11.72 -6.98
N GLY A 523 -30.52 11.43 -5.95
CA GLY A 523 -31.74 12.18 -5.65
C GLY A 523 -32.95 11.67 -6.44
N GLU A 524 -34.15 12.09 -6.05
CA GLU A 524 -35.39 11.62 -6.68
C GLU A 524 -35.53 12.05 -8.14
N ASP A 525 -34.94 13.19 -8.51
CA ASP A 525 -34.92 13.74 -9.86
C ASP A 525 -33.59 13.48 -10.60
N LEU A 526 -32.66 12.74 -9.97
CA LEU A 526 -31.31 12.48 -10.46
C LEU A 526 -30.49 13.76 -10.77
N LYS A 527 -30.83 14.90 -10.16
CA LYS A 527 -30.11 16.18 -10.36
C LYS A 527 -29.09 16.49 -9.29
N THR A 528 -28.75 15.54 -8.43
CA THR A 528 -27.62 15.67 -7.51
C THR A 528 -26.45 14.86 -8.03
N LEU A 529 -25.31 15.51 -8.32
CA LEU A 529 -24.06 14.83 -8.64
C LEU A 529 -23.30 14.57 -7.34
N PHE A 530 -23.18 13.30 -6.96
CA PHE A 530 -22.33 12.85 -5.88
C PHE A 530 -20.93 12.56 -6.40
N ILE A 531 -19.92 12.87 -5.59
CA ILE A 531 -18.50 12.77 -5.95
C ILE A 531 -17.78 12.08 -4.79
N THR A 532 -17.20 10.92 -5.06
CA THR A 532 -16.31 10.22 -4.14
C THR A 532 -14.89 10.75 -4.29
N THR A 533 -14.11 10.69 -3.21
CA THR A 533 -12.75 11.25 -3.19
C THR A 533 -11.83 10.38 -2.34
N ALA A 534 -10.53 10.47 -2.57
CA ALA A 534 -9.53 9.67 -1.88
C ALA A 534 -8.52 10.53 -1.12
N ARG A 535 -7.96 9.97 -0.04
CA ARG A 535 -6.84 10.55 0.71
C ARG A 535 -5.59 9.67 0.70
N ILE A 536 -5.68 8.49 0.08
CA ILE A 536 -4.56 7.56 -0.12
C ILE A 536 -3.34 8.34 -0.60
N ARG A 537 -2.16 8.06 -0.03
CA ARG A 537 -0.86 8.59 -0.48
C ARG A 537 -0.78 10.13 -0.63
N LEU A 538 -1.66 10.89 0.03
CA LEU A 538 -1.49 12.34 0.17
C LEU A 538 -0.57 12.62 1.36
N PRO A 539 0.46 13.47 1.20
CA PRO A 539 1.32 13.85 2.31
C PRO A 539 0.55 14.72 3.31
N SER A 540 0.95 14.68 4.58
CA SER A 540 0.32 15.42 5.68
C SER A 540 0.10 16.91 5.36
N ARG A 541 1.07 17.58 4.70
CA ARG A 541 0.93 18.98 4.25
C ARG A 541 -0.29 19.22 3.35
N VAL A 542 -0.57 18.31 2.41
CA VAL A 542 -1.69 18.42 1.47
C VAL A 542 -2.99 18.12 2.19
N LEU A 543 -3.00 17.19 3.13
CA LEU A 543 -4.18 16.91 3.95
C LEU A 543 -4.55 18.11 4.83
N THR A 544 -3.60 18.92 5.25
CA THR A 544 -3.88 20.20 5.93
C THR A 544 -4.53 21.22 4.99
N GLU A 545 -4.09 21.29 3.72
CA GLU A 545 -4.68 22.17 2.70
C GLU A 545 -6.04 21.69 2.18
N ALA A 546 -6.25 20.37 2.16
CA ALA A 546 -7.45 19.69 1.67
C ALA A 546 -8.00 18.74 2.75
N PRO A 547 -8.52 19.28 3.88
CA PRO A 547 -8.91 18.49 5.05
C PRO A 547 -10.08 17.52 4.80
N PHE A 548 -10.86 17.76 3.74
CA PHE A 548 -11.98 16.91 3.34
C PHE A 548 -11.59 15.82 2.33
N SER A 549 -10.29 15.59 2.08
CA SER A 549 -9.85 14.47 1.23
C SER A 549 -10.32 13.14 1.81
N GLY A 550 -10.94 12.29 0.98
CA GLY A 550 -11.63 11.09 1.46
C GLY A 550 -13.09 11.33 1.87
N GLY A 551 -13.63 12.53 1.63
CA GLY A 551 -15.04 12.85 1.85
C GLY A 551 -15.91 12.53 0.64
N LEU A 552 -17.22 12.46 0.88
CA LEU A 552 -18.25 12.46 -0.16
C LEU A 552 -18.73 13.90 -0.36
N PHE A 553 -18.73 14.34 -1.62
CA PHE A 553 -19.22 15.65 -2.02
C PHE A 553 -20.52 15.52 -2.81
N ALA A 554 -21.32 16.58 -2.81
CA ALA A 554 -22.51 16.70 -3.63
C ALA A 554 -22.59 18.10 -4.24
N MET A 555 -23.18 18.20 -5.43
CA MET A 555 -23.53 19.46 -6.06
C MET A 555 -24.79 19.32 -6.94
N PRO A 556 -25.55 20.39 -7.17
CA PRO A 556 -26.61 20.38 -8.17
C PRO A 556 -26.03 20.18 -9.58
N ALA A 557 -26.58 19.24 -10.32
CA ALA A 557 -26.23 18.99 -11.71
C ALA A 557 -27.10 19.84 -12.66
N PRO A 558 -26.54 20.36 -13.77
CA PRO A 558 -27.31 21.12 -14.77
C PRO A 558 -28.34 20.26 -15.50
N ALA A 559 -28.06 18.97 -15.67
CA ALA A 559 -28.92 17.97 -16.27
C ALA A 559 -29.08 16.77 -15.32
N ALA A 560 -30.21 16.08 -15.41
CA ALA A 560 -30.43 14.86 -14.64
C ALA A 560 -29.53 13.74 -15.15
N GLY A 561 -29.15 12.81 -14.28
CA GLY A 561 -28.54 11.55 -14.68
C GLY A 561 -29.50 10.61 -15.39
N LEU A 562 -28.97 9.47 -15.83
CA LEU A 562 -29.77 8.35 -16.33
C LEU A 562 -30.17 7.43 -15.16
N PRO A 563 -31.36 6.80 -15.21
CA PRO A 563 -31.72 5.76 -14.25
C PRO A 563 -30.68 4.63 -14.24
N ILE A 564 -30.21 4.26 -13.05
CA ILE A 564 -29.29 3.14 -12.92
C ILE A 564 -29.96 1.84 -13.34
N SER A 565 -29.17 0.91 -13.85
CA SER A 565 -29.62 -0.47 -14.08
C SER A 565 -29.12 -1.35 -12.95
N GLU A 566 -29.98 -2.27 -12.50
CA GLU A 566 -29.63 -3.27 -11.50
C GLU A 566 -29.06 -4.51 -12.19
N PHE A 567 -28.13 -5.19 -11.51
CA PHE A 567 -27.62 -6.48 -11.97
C PHE A 567 -28.75 -7.50 -11.98
N ALA A 568 -28.89 -8.22 -13.09
CA ALA A 568 -29.98 -9.16 -13.28
C ALA A 568 -29.81 -10.47 -12.50
N GLY A 569 -28.58 -10.82 -12.09
CA GLY A 569 -28.23 -12.09 -11.45
C GLY A 569 -28.18 -12.07 -9.94
#